data_AF-A0A7S0LP71-F1
#
_entry.id   AF-A0A7S0LP71-F1
#
_cell.length_a   1.000
_cell.length_b   1.000
_cell.length_c   1.000
_cell.angle_alpha   90.00
_cell.angle_beta   90.00
_cell.angle_gamma   90.00
#
_symmetry.space_group_name_H-M   'P 1'
#
loop_
_entity.id
_entity.type
_entity.pdbx_description
1 polymer ?
#
loop_
_entity_poly.entity_id
_entity_poly.type
_entity_poly.pdbx_seq_one_letter_code
_entity_poly.pdbx_strand_id
1 'polypeptide(L)'
;AIPGDDVEDVLWRLDDGGELSSALRVDESVTMGLLIGENDLGFGLPPRTVAKRIIKLARFLLNRTRGRLLINGLLPMGGIPPAMSPLRCPAHCHPEDEKPTFLPAISDINSRLHMASRSFAAEFGARRVSFVDC
;
A
#
# COMPACT_ATOMS: atom_id res chain seq x y z
N ALA A 1 -13.35 0.14 -0.41
CA ALA A 1 -12.43 0.90 0.45
C ALA A 1 -13.20 1.36 1.66
N ILE A 2 -12.65 1.20 2.87
CA ILE A 2 -13.21 1.76 4.11
C ILE A 2 -12.21 2.80 4.63
N PRO A 3 -12.64 4.04 4.94
CA PRO A 3 -11.75 5.05 5.50
C PRO A 3 -11.10 4.59 6.80
N GLY A 4 -9.80 4.80 6.93
CA GLY A 4 -9.03 4.44 8.14
C GLY A 4 -8.40 3.05 8.13
N ASP A 5 -8.75 2.19 7.17
CA ASP A 5 -8.16 0.84 7.06
C ASP A 5 -6.64 0.88 6.92
N ASP A 6 -5.98 0.00 7.65
CA ASP A 6 -4.60 -0.41 7.38
C ASP A 6 -4.55 -1.66 6.48
N VAL A 7 -3.34 -2.06 6.06
CA VAL A 7 -3.19 -3.21 5.16
C VAL A 7 -3.66 -4.54 5.78
N GLU A 8 -3.46 -4.74 7.08
CA GLU A 8 -3.85 -5.99 7.75
C GLU A 8 -5.37 -6.06 7.94
N ASP A 9 -6.06 -4.92 8.15
CA ASP A 9 -7.53 -4.86 8.17
C ASP A 9 -8.12 -5.38 6.85
N VAL A 10 -7.60 -4.90 5.72
CA VAL A 10 -8.05 -5.34 4.39
C VAL A 10 -7.74 -6.83 4.19
N LEU A 11 -6.57 -7.29 4.59
CA LEU A 11 -6.19 -8.69 4.46
C LEU A 11 -7.13 -9.61 5.26
N TRP A 12 -7.42 -9.26 6.51
CA TRP A 12 -8.34 -10.01 7.36
C TRP A 12 -9.74 -10.08 6.75
N ARG A 13 -10.28 -8.96 6.24
CA ARG A 13 -11.62 -8.95 5.63
C ARG A 13 -11.71 -9.83 4.38
N LEU A 14 -10.64 -9.89 3.59
CA LEU A 14 -10.60 -10.70 2.37
C LEU A 14 -10.40 -12.20 2.65
N ASP A 15 -9.61 -12.56 3.67
CA ASP A 15 -9.32 -13.97 3.98
C ASP A 15 -10.39 -14.56 4.90
N ASP A 16 -10.64 -13.93 6.05
CA ASP A 16 -11.55 -14.42 7.10
C ASP A 16 -12.93 -13.77 7.04
N GLY A 17 -13.00 -12.47 6.70
CA GLY A 17 -14.24 -11.69 6.69
C GLY A 17 -15.18 -12.00 5.53
N GLY A 18 -14.75 -12.80 4.54
CA GLY A 18 -15.59 -13.25 3.43
C GLY A 18 -15.83 -12.21 2.33
N GLU A 19 -15.12 -11.08 2.34
CA GLU A 19 -15.29 -10.03 1.31
C GLU A 19 -14.79 -10.46 -0.07
N LEU A 20 -13.90 -11.46 -0.14
CA LEU A 20 -13.47 -12.04 -1.41
C LEU A 20 -14.40 -13.17 -1.87
N SER A 21 -15.51 -12.78 -2.52
CA SER A 21 -16.54 -13.70 -3.02
C SER A 21 -16.00 -14.68 -4.09
N SER A 22 -16.65 -15.84 -4.22
CA SER A 22 -16.29 -16.85 -5.23
C SER A 22 -16.36 -16.32 -6.67
N ALA A 23 -17.32 -15.44 -6.96
CA ALA A 23 -17.44 -14.79 -8.26
C ALA A 23 -16.21 -13.95 -8.60
N LEU A 24 -15.71 -13.13 -7.66
CA LEU A 24 -14.52 -12.30 -7.87
C LEU A 24 -13.24 -13.14 -8.01
N ARG A 25 -13.17 -14.33 -7.38
CA ARG A 25 -12.00 -15.20 -7.48
C ARG A 25 -11.79 -15.75 -8.90
N VAL A 26 -12.89 -16.03 -9.62
CA VAL A 26 -12.82 -16.68 -10.95
C VAL A 26 -12.95 -15.73 -12.12
N ASP A 27 -13.42 -14.49 -11.89
CA ASP A 27 -13.58 -13.48 -12.93
C ASP A 27 -12.21 -12.97 -13.43
N GLU A 28 -11.94 -13.13 -14.72
CA GLU A 28 -10.71 -12.67 -15.39
C GLU A 28 -10.82 -11.21 -15.87
N SER A 29 -12.04 -10.68 -15.99
CA SER A 29 -12.31 -9.33 -16.47
C SER A 29 -12.14 -8.27 -15.37
N VAL A 30 -12.34 -8.68 -14.10
CA VAL A 30 -12.26 -7.79 -12.94
C VAL A 30 -10.88 -7.15 -12.83
N THR A 31 -10.87 -5.86 -12.46
CA THR A 31 -9.66 -5.11 -12.16
C THR A 31 -9.76 -4.60 -10.72
N MET A 32 -8.78 -4.97 -9.91
CA MET A 32 -8.67 -4.58 -8.51
C MET A 32 -7.60 -3.49 -8.39
N GLY A 33 -7.96 -2.35 -7.80
CA GLY A 33 -7.02 -1.29 -7.45
C GLY A 33 -6.59 -1.39 -6.00
N LEU A 34 -5.29 -1.51 -5.77
CA LEU A 34 -4.68 -1.50 -4.44
C LEU A 34 -4.10 -0.11 -4.17
N LEU A 35 -4.83 0.69 -3.40
CA LEU A 35 -4.40 1.99 -2.88
C LEU A 35 -4.57 1.94 -1.37
N ILE A 36 -3.50 1.61 -0.66
CA ILE A 36 -3.51 1.31 0.78
C ILE A 36 -2.10 1.50 1.35
N GLY A 37 -1.99 1.78 2.65
CA GLY A 37 -0.71 1.91 3.37
C GLY A 37 -0.38 3.32 3.85
N GLU A 38 -1.15 4.33 3.46
CA GLU A 38 -1.02 5.69 4.02
C GLU A 38 -1.34 5.71 5.52
N ASN A 39 -2.37 4.98 5.94
CA ASN A 39 -2.73 4.85 7.35
C ASN A 39 -1.65 4.07 8.13
N ASP A 40 -1.13 2.96 7.59
CA ASP A 40 0.01 2.25 8.19
C ASP A 40 1.20 3.20 8.46
N LEU A 41 1.52 4.03 7.47
CA LEU A 41 2.58 5.03 7.59
C LEU A 41 2.22 6.14 8.59
N GLY A 42 0.98 6.62 8.59
CA GLY A 42 0.45 7.61 9.53
C GLY A 42 0.43 7.11 10.98
N PHE A 43 0.23 5.81 11.20
CA PHE A 43 0.37 5.15 12.50
C PHE A 43 1.84 4.93 12.91
N GLY A 44 2.80 5.37 12.09
CA GLY A 44 4.23 5.37 12.41
C GLY A 44 4.95 4.07 12.04
N LEU A 45 4.37 3.21 11.20
CA LEU A 45 5.08 2.01 10.74
C LEU A 45 6.26 2.37 9.84
N PRO A 46 7.40 1.66 9.96
CA PRO A 46 8.54 1.90 9.09
C PRO A 46 8.19 1.68 7.61
N PRO A 47 8.71 2.50 6.67
CA PRO A 47 8.36 2.42 5.25
C PRO A 47 8.56 1.01 4.66
N ARG A 48 9.66 0.35 5.04
CA ARG A 48 9.93 -1.04 4.64
C ARG A 48 8.88 -2.04 5.14
N THR A 49 8.31 -1.81 6.33
CA THR A 49 7.24 -2.65 6.89
C THR A 49 5.94 -2.42 6.14
N VAL A 50 5.58 -1.17 5.87
CA VAL A 50 4.41 -0.80 5.06
C VAL A 50 4.48 -1.47 3.69
N ALA A 51 5.58 -1.29 2.96
CA ALA A 51 5.78 -1.90 1.66
C ALA A 51 5.64 -3.43 1.70
N LYS A 52 6.23 -4.10 2.71
CA LYS A 52 6.10 -5.56 2.88
C LYS A 52 4.66 -6.00 3.06
N ARG A 53 3.87 -5.26 3.84
CA ARG A 53 2.44 -5.56 4.04
C ARG A 53 1.66 -5.42 2.75
N ILE A 54 1.85 -4.32 2.02
CA ILE A 54 1.18 -4.09 0.73
C ILE A 54 1.54 -5.21 -0.26
N ILE A 55 2.82 -5.60 -0.34
CA ILE A 55 3.30 -6.70 -1.19
C ILE A 55 2.67 -8.04 -0.78
N LYS A 56 2.53 -8.31 0.52
CA LYS A 56 1.85 -9.51 1.04
C LYS A 56 0.38 -9.56 0.59
N LEU A 57 -0.34 -8.44 0.72
CA LEU A 57 -1.73 -8.32 0.28
C LEU A 57 -1.86 -8.45 -1.25
N ALA A 58 -0.97 -7.82 -2.03
CA ALA A 58 -0.94 -7.97 -3.48
C ALA A 58 -0.74 -9.42 -3.92
N ARG A 59 0.23 -10.12 -3.29
CA ARG A 59 0.47 -11.55 -3.53
C ARG A 59 -0.73 -12.41 -3.14
N PHE A 60 -1.38 -12.10 -2.02
CA PHE A 60 -2.60 -12.79 -1.60
C PHE A 60 -3.68 -12.70 -2.69
N LEU A 61 -3.96 -11.49 -3.18
CA LEU A 61 -4.94 -11.26 -4.25
C LEU A 61 -4.56 -12.01 -5.54
N LEU A 62 -3.30 -11.92 -5.99
CA LEU A 62 -2.83 -12.59 -7.20
C LEU A 62 -2.94 -14.12 -7.10
N ASN A 63 -2.70 -14.70 -5.93
CA ASN A 63 -2.83 -16.14 -5.68
C ASN A 63 -4.29 -16.61 -5.61
N ARG A 64 -5.23 -15.75 -5.21
CA ARG A 64 -6.62 -16.13 -4.93
C ARG A 64 -7.62 -15.66 -5.99
N THR A 65 -7.18 -14.89 -6.98
CA THR A 65 -8.05 -14.32 -8.02
C THR A 65 -7.50 -14.55 -9.42
N ARG A 66 -8.35 -14.41 -10.43
CA ARG A 66 -7.96 -14.44 -11.86
C ARG A 66 -7.93 -13.07 -12.54
N GLY A 67 -8.45 -12.05 -11.88
CA GLY A 67 -8.49 -10.68 -12.38
C GLY A 67 -7.15 -9.95 -12.38
N ARG A 68 -7.17 -8.73 -12.90
CA ARG A 68 -6.02 -7.82 -12.98
C ARG A 68 -5.85 -7.06 -11.67
N LEU A 69 -4.61 -6.82 -11.26
CA LEU A 69 -4.26 -6.03 -10.08
C LEU A 69 -3.48 -4.78 -10.48
N LEU A 70 -3.99 -3.61 -10.11
CA LEU A 70 -3.29 -2.33 -10.20
C LEU A 70 -2.75 -1.99 -8.82
N ILE A 71 -1.42 -1.98 -8.67
CA ILE A 71 -0.76 -1.54 -7.44
C ILE A 71 -0.48 -0.05 -7.61
N ASN A 72 -1.22 0.80 -6.91
CA ASN A 72 -1.05 2.24 -6.96
C ASN A 72 0.04 2.66 -5.98
N GLY A 73 0.93 3.55 -6.41
CA GLY A 73 1.86 4.24 -5.53
C GLY A 73 1.10 5.06 -4.48
N LEU A 74 1.72 5.23 -3.31
CA LEU A 74 1.23 6.16 -2.30
C LEU A 74 1.41 7.59 -2.82
N LEU A 75 0.41 8.43 -2.57
CA LEU A 75 0.46 9.83 -2.98
C LEU A 75 1.41 10.61 -2.09
N PRO A 76 2.05 11.68 -2.61
CA PRO A 76 2.81 12.62 -1.80
C PRO A 76 1.94 13.23 -0.69
N MET A 77 2.09 12.76 0.56
CA MET A 77 1.44 13.41 1.70
C MET A 77 2.18 14.70 2.06
N GLY A 78 1.68 15.81 1.54
CA GLY A 78 2.10 17.15 1.91
C GLY A 78 1.46 17.58 3.23
N GLY A 79 2.26 17.70 4.29
CA GLY A 79 1.88 18.42 5.51
C GLY A 79 0.80 17.75 6.35
N ILE A 80 1.18 16.74 7.13
CA ILE A 80 0.43 16.48 8.37
C ILE A 80 0.62 17.72 9.27
N PRO A 81 -0.46 18.36 9.77
CA PRO A 81 -0.33 19.41 10.76
C PRO A 81 0.52 18.87 11.93
N PRO A 82 1.46 19.65 12.49
CA PRO A 82 2.35 19.18 13.56
C PRO A 82 1.62 18.49 14.73
N ALA A 83 0.35 18.84 14.95
CA ALA A 83 -0.53 18.28 15.96
C ALA A 83 -0.94 16.79 15.75
N MET A 84 -0.76 16.23 14.55
CA MET A 84 -1.22 14.87 14.20
C MET A 84 -0.09 13.89 13.84
N SER A 85 1.17 14.30 13.97
CA SER A 85 2.30 13.40 13.70
C SER A 85 2.75 12.67 14.98
N PRO A 86 2.58 11.35 15.11
CA PRO A 86 3.20 10.56 16.18
C PRO A 86 4.71 10.39 15.95
N LEU A 87 5.24 10.80 14.79
CA LEU A 87 6.67 11.07 14.64
C LEU A 87 6.96 12.35 15.43
N ARG A 88 7.10 12.19 16.75
CA ARG A 88 7.81 13.17 17.58
C ARG A 88 9.11 13.43 16.85
N CYS A 89 9.27 14.65 16.37
CA CYS A 89 10.57 15.16 16.02
C CYS A 89 11.51 14.80 17.18
N PRO A 90 12.66 14.12 16.95
CA PRO A 90 13.64 13.88 18.00
C PRO A 90 13.90 15.21 18.74
N ALA A 91 14.30 15.16 20.02
CA ALA A 91 14.41 16.32 20.92
C ALA A 91 15.34 17.48 20.44
N HIS A 92 15.83 17.44 19.19
CA HIS A 92 16.71 18.38 18.54
C HIS A 92 16.17 18.97 17.23
N CYS A 93 14.91 18.71 16.83
CA CYS A 93 14.35 19.46 15.69
C CYS A 93 14.11 20.91 16.11
N HIS A 94 14.72 21.87 15.42
CA HIS A 94 14.29 23.26 15.55
C HIS A 94 12.89 23.41 14.95
N PRO A 95 12.03 24.30 15.50
CA PRO A 95 10.71 24.62 14.93
C PRO A 95 10.76 25.13 13.48
N GLU A 96 11.95 25.55 13.02
CA GLU A 96 12.21 26.05 11.66
C GLU A 96 12.79 24.98 10.72
N ASP A 97 13.17 23.80 11.25
CA ASP A 97 13.61 22.67 10.44
C ASP A 97 12.38 21.99 9.84
N GLU A 98 12.29 22.06 8.52
CA GLU A 98 11.32 21.48 7.59
C GLU A 98 10.25 20.55 8.21
N LYS A 99 8.97 20.91 7.99
CA LYS A 99 7.82 20.03 8.25
C LYS A 99 8.18 18.59 7.90
N PRO A 100 8.15 17.62 8.84
CA PRO A 100 8.56 16.26 8.54
C PRO A 100 7.75 15.74 7.35
N THR A 101 8.42 15.59 6.22
CA THR A 101 7.77 15.17 4.99
C THR A 101 7.78 13.64 4.96
N PHE A 102 6.65 13.04 4.58
CA PHE A 102 6.61 11.60 4.30
C PHE A 102 7.21 11.26 2.94
N LEU A 103 7.68 12.25 2.17
CA LEU A 103 8.16 12.06 0.80
C LEU A 103 9.29 11.03 0.68
N PRO A 104 10.33 11.01 1.55
CA PRO A 104 11.35 9.97 1.48
C PRO A 104 10.80 8.57 1.78
N ALA A 105 9.90 8.48 2.76
CA ALA A 105 9.24 7.23 3.11
C ALA A 105 8.34 6.71 1.98
N ILE A 106 7.53 7.59 1.40
CA ILE A 106 6.64 7.30 0.27
C ILE A 106 7.47 6.87 -0.95
N SER A 107 8.58 7.57 -1.24
CA SER A 107 9.48 7.21 -2.34
C SER A 107 10.11 5.82 -2.15
N ASP A 108 10.55 5.47 -0.94
CA ASP A 108 11.05 4.11 -0.64
C ASP A 108 9.95 3.06 -0.80
N ILE A 109 8.73 3.34 -0.33
CA ILE A 109 7.58 2.44 -0.49
C ILE A 109 7.28 2.24 -1.98
N ASN A 110 7.07 3.32 -2.74
CA ASN A 110 6.71 3.26 -4.16
C ASN A 110 7.78 2.55 -4.98
N SER A 111 9.06 2.79 -4.70
CA SER A 111 10.18 2.09 -5.36
C SER A 111 10.11 0.57 -5.11
N ARG A 112 9.78 0.15 -3.88
CA ARG A 112 9.61 -1.27 -3.54
C ARG A 112 8.39 -1.88 -4.19
N LEU A 113 7.27 -1.17 -4.23
CA LEU A 113 6.05 -1.62 -4.91
C LEU A 113 6.28 -1.77 -6.42
N HIS A 114 6.98 -0.82 -7.03
CA HIS A 114 7.36 -0.89 -8.44
C HIS A 114 8.22 -2.13 -8.72
N MET A 115 9.28 -2.37 -7.93
CA MET A 115 10.11 -3.58 -8.07
C MET A 115 9.30 -4.87 -7.86
N ALA A 116 8.43 -4.91 -6.85
CA ALA A 116 7.58 -6.07 -6.58
C ALA A 116 6.60 -6.35 -7.73
N SER A 117 6.02 -5.30 -8.33
CA SER A 117 5.11 -5.44 -9.48
C SER A 117 5.79 -6.11 -10.68
N ARG A 118 7.07 -5.82 -10.92
CA ARG A 118 7.85 -6.46 -12.00
C ARG A 118 8.09 -7.94 -11.71
N SER A 119 8.39 -8.28 -10.46
CA SER A 119 8.52 -9.67 -10.03
C SER A 119 7.19 -10.42 -10.18
N PHE A 120 6.08 -9.82 -9.75
CA PHE A 120 4.74 -10.38 -9.94
C PHE A 120 4.35 -10.51 -11.41
N ALA A 121 4.75 -9.59 -12.27
CA ALA A 121 4.49 -9.66 -13.70
C ALA A 121 5.20 -10.88 -14.34
N ALA A 122 6.41 -11.20 -13.88
CA ALA A 122 7.12 -12.39 -14.30
C ALA A 122 6.49 -13.69 -13.76
N GLU A 123 5.97 -13.66 -12.53
CA GLU A 123 5.40 -14.84 -11.85
C GLU A 123 3.96 -15.16 -12.27
N PHE A 124 3.08 -14.14 -12.31
CA PHE A 124 1.64 -14.29 -12.55
C PHE A 124 1.22 -13.90 -13.98
N GLY A 125 2.13 -13.35 -14.77
CA GLY A 125 1.90 -12.91 -16.15
C GLY A 125 1.80 -11.39 -16.29
N ALA A 126 2.45 -10.85 -17.33
CA ALA A 126 2.64 -9.41 -17.50
C ALA A 126 1.34 -8.59 -17.63
N ARG A 127 0.22 -9.21 -18.01
CA ARG A 127 -1.09 -8.56 -18.11
C ARG A 127 -1.89 -8.58 -16.81
N ARG A 128 -1.46 -9.37 -15.81
CA ARG A 128 -2.17 -9.57 -14.55
C ARG A 128 -1.88 -8.51 -13.50
N VAL A 129 -0.73 -7.84 -13.60
CA VAL A 129 -0.32 -6.84 -12.62
C VAL A 129 0.31 -5.64 -13.30
N SER A 130 0.02 -4.45 -12.78
CA SER A 130 0.69 -3.22 -13.20
C SER A 130 0.90 -2.32 -12.00
N PHE A 131 2.01 -1.59 -12.00
CA PHE A 131 2.24 -0.51 -11.06
C PHE A 131 1.78 0.80 -11.69
N VAL A 132 1.03 1.58 -10.94
CA VAL A 132 0.60 2.93 -11.32
C VAL A 132 1.35 3.90 -10.44
N ASP A 133 2.21 4.73 -11.05
CA ASP A 133 2.86 5.84 -10.37
C ASP A 133 1.84 6.98 -10.22
N CYS A 134 1.68 7.49 -9.01
CA CYS A 134 0.60 8.40 -8.64
C CYS A 134 1.12 9.74 -8.16
#